data_AF-A0A521UPJ4-F1
#
_entry.id   AF-A0A521UPJ4-F1
#
_cell.length_a   1.000
_cell.length_b   1.000
_cell.length_c   1.000
_cell.angle_alpha   90.00
_cell.angle_beta   90.00
_cell.angle_gamma   90.00
#
_symmetry.space_group_name_H-M   'P 1'
#
loop_
_entity.id
_entity.type
_entity.pdbx_description
1 polymer ?
#
loop_
_entity_poly.entity_id
_entity_poly.type
_entity_poly.pdbx_seq_one_letter_code
_entity_poly.pdbx_strand_id
1 'polypeptide(L)'
;MKTTYESGAHTGSLSYVAHVQVQFGAPSKNCLHFGICRVELLKTRQAGGKPCQATALLRKWEDKGLELSWHQNGMNPETIRRYFTGGVFRVEEPYVLPGEVVEALDIQTFTIQPGIYPVLETEQHLKVIFT
;
A
#
# COMPACT_ATOMS: atom_id res chain seq x y z
N MET A 1 -3.39 0.08 -47.98
CA MET A 1 -2.23 0.21 -47.08
C MET A 1 -2.67 -0.19 -45.69
N LYS A 2 -2.10 -1.29 -45.17
CA LYS A 2 -2.26 -1.76 -43.79
C LYS A 2 -1.22 -1.02 -42.94
N THR A 3 -1.63 -0.49 -41.81
CA THR A 3 -0.77 -0.50 -40.62
C THR A 3 -1.63 -0.89 -39.44
N THR A 4 -1.49 -2.16 -39.09
CA THR A 4 -1.99 -2.81 -37.88
C THR A 4 -1.26 -2.20 -36.67
N TYR A 5 -2.01 -1.79 -35.65
CA TYR A 5 -1.49 -1.74 -34.28
C TYR A 5 -2.37 -2.67 -33.45
N GLU A 6 -1.90 -3.89 -33.29
CA GLU A 6 -2.38 -4.82 -32.25
C GLU A 6 -1.71 -4.42 -30.95
N SER A 7 -2.50 -4.15 -29.91
CA SER A 7 -2.05 -4.31 -28.53
C SER A 7 -3.24 -4.71 -27.67
N GLY A 8 -3.42 -6.03 -27.61
CA GLY A 8 -3.81 -6.83 -26.47
C GLY A 8 -4.87 -6.29 -25.52
N ALA A 9 -6.03 -6.92 -25.56
CA ALA A 9 -7.00 -6.92 -24.47
C ALA A 9 -6.40 -7.45 -23.16
N HIS A 10 -6.69 -6.77 -22.05
CA HIS A 10 -6.92 -7.42 -20.76
C HIS A 10 -8.32 -7.05 -20.27
N THR A 11 -9.32 -7.67 -20.89
CA THR A 11 -10.65 -7.80 -20.31
C THR A 11 -10.58 -8.81 -19.16
N GLY A 12 -10.87 -8.34 -17.94
CA GLY A 12 -11.19 -9.17 -16.79
C GLY A 12 -10.21 -9.03 -15.63
N SER A 13 -10.55 -8.18 -14.67
CA SER A 13 -10.20 -8.46 -13.28
C SER A 13 -11.19 -7.72 -12.39
N LEU A 14 -12.04 -8.47 -11.70
CA LEU A 14 -12.61 -7.99 -10.44
C LEU A 14 -11.42 -7.77 -9.52
N SER A 15 -10.84 -6.56 -9.55
CA SER A 15 -9.77 -6.22 -8.64
C SER A 15 -10.40 -6.18 -7.24
N TYR A 16 -10.12 -7.20 -6.43
CA TYR A 16 -10.44 -7.18 -5.00
C TYR A 16 -9.57 -6.08 -4.38
N VAL A 17 -10.17 -4.90 -4.20
CA VAL A 17 -9.54 -3.72 -3.60
C VAL A 17 -10.12 -3.54 -2.21
N ALA A 18 -9.24 -3.48 -1.22
CA ALA A 18 -9.59 -3.15 0.15
C ALA A 18 -9.20 -1.70 0.46
N HIS A 19 -10.12 -0.96 1.07
CA HIS A 19 -9.77 0.30 1.74
C HIS A 19 -9.18 -0.03 3.09
N VAL A 20 -7.95 0.44 3.34
CA VAL A 20 -7.23 0.14 4.57
C VAL A 20 -6.70 1.39 5.24
N GLN A 21 -6.53 1.32 6.55
CA GLN A 21 -5.71 2.25 7.30
C GLN A 21 -4.37 1.57 7.59
N VAL A 22 -3.29 2.24 7.22
CA VAL A 22 -1.92 1.81 7.48
C VAL A 22 -1.37 2.66 8.62
N GLN A 23 -0.91 2.00 9.67
CA GLN A 23 -0.11 2.58 10.74
C GLN A 23 1.37 2.29 10.44
N PHE A 24 2.15 3.36 10.31
CA PHE A 24 3.59 3.30 10.10
C PHE A 24 4.36 3.39 11.42
N GLY A 25 5.49 2.68 11.49
CA GLY A 25 6.38 2.65 12.65
C GLY A 25 5.68 2.27 13.95
N ALA A 26 6.33 2.44 15.10
CA ALA A 26 5.72 2.15 16.40
C ALA A 26 5.15 3.43 17.07
N PRO A 27 3.82 3.63 17.16
CA PRO A 27 3.24 4.86 17.72
C PRO A 27 3.71 5.14 19.15
N SER A 28 3.82 4.10 19.97
CA SER A 28 4.32 4.15 21.35
C SER A 28 5.79 4.58 21.49
N LYS A 29 6.52 4.62 20.38
CA LYS A 29 7.92 5.09 20.30
C LYS A 29 8.03 6.27 19.35
N ASN A 30 7.08 7.22 19.36
CA ASN A 30 7.07 8.38 18.45
C ASN A 30 7.17 7.99 16.96
N CYS A 31 6.56 6.87 16.59
CA CYS A 31 6.64 6.26 15.27
C CYS A 31 8.09 6.01 14.79
N LEU A 32 9.00 5.70 15.70
CA LEU A 32 10.33 5.18 15.36
C LEU A 32 10.21 3.80 14.71
N HIS A 33 11.27 3.40 13.98
CA HIS A 33 11.36 2.24 13.10
C HIS A 33 10.63 2.44 11.76
N PHE A 34 11.10 1.75 10.72
CA PHE A 34 10.54 1.84 9.37
C PHE A 34 9.65 0.65 9.04
N GLY A 35 8.54 0.94 8.35
CA GLY A 35 7.67 -0.07 7.77
C GLY A 35 6.24 0.03 8.27
N ILE A 36 5.56 -1.11 8.22
CA ILE A 36 4.14 -1.27 8.54
C ILE A 36 4.04 -1.89 9.93
N CYS A 37 3.40 -1.18 10.85
CA CYS A 37 3.09 -1.71 12.18
C CYS A 37 1.69 -2.32 12.21
N ARG A 38 0.75 -1.73 11.49
CA ARG A 38 -0.62 -2.24 11.42
C ARG A 38 -1.28 -1.89 10.10
N VAL A 39 -2.08 -2.81 9.60
CA VAL A 39 -3.07 -2.60 8.54
C VAL A 39 -4.42 -2.96 9.11
N GLU A 40 -5.44 -2.14 8.89
CA GLU A 40 -6.82 -2.40 9.33
C GLU A 40 -7.78 -2.12 8.17
N LEU A 41 -8.82 -2.94 8.03
CA LEU A 41 -9.90 -2.66 7.08
C LEU A 41 -10.71 -1.43 7.51
N LEU A 42 -10.90 -0.50 6.59
CA LEU A 42 -11.77 0.64 6.79
C LEU A 42 -13.21 0.27 6.46
N LYS A 43 -14.04 0.09 7.49
CA LYS A 43 -15.49 -0.12 7.35
C LYS A 43 -16.24 1.16 6.96
N THR A 44 -15.67 2.32 7.25
CA THR A 44 -16.18 3.64 6.87
C THR A 44 -15.01 4.52 6.42
N ARG A 45 -15.29 5.53 5.57
CA ARG A 45 -14.27 6.52 5.20
C ARG A 45 -13.90 7.34 6.45
N GLN A 46 -12.74 7.05 7.04
CA GLN A 46 -12.14 7.92 8.04
C GLN A 46 -11.36 9.04 7.33
N ALA A 47 -11.40 10.24 7.92
CA ALA A 47 -10.49 11.30 7.53
C ALA A 47 -9.04 10.84 7.82
N GLY A 48 -8.20 10.85 6.79
CA GLY A 48 -6.75 10.62 6.94
C GLY A 48 -6.06 11.78 7.66
N GLY A 49 -4.72 11.83 7.58
CA GLY A 49 -3.94 12.99 8.05
C GLY A 49 -3.50 12.97 9.52
N LYS A 50 -3.79 11.90 10.26
CA LYS A 50 -3.15 11.68 11.56
C LYS A 50 -1.66 11.34 11.37
N PRO A 51 -0.76 11.81 12.25
CA PRO A 51 0.65 11.45 12.18
C PRO A 51 0.82 9.92 12.15
N CYS A 52 1.71 9.45 11.28
CA CYS A 52 2.06 8.03 11.12
C CYS A 52 0.89 7.13 10.70
N GLN A 53 -0.24 7.69 10.30
CA GLN A 53 -1.37 6.96 9.77
C GLN A 53 -1.69 7.47 8.37
N ALA A 54 -2.07 6.56 7.48
CA ALA A 54 -2.59 6.94 6.17
C ALA A 54 -3.62 5.94 5.69
N THR A 55 -4.65 6.44 5.00
CA THR A 55 -5.60 5.60 4.30
C THR A 55 -5.01 5.21 2.94
N ALA A 56 -5.16 3.95 2.56
CA ALA A 56 -4.67 3.40 1.30
C ALA A 56 -5.72 2.52 0.62
N LEU A 57 -5.53 2.36 -0.67
CA LEU A 57 -6.06 1.21 -1.41
C LEU A 57 -5.02 0.09 -1.34
N LEU A 58 -5.45 -1.09 -0.94
CA LEU A 58 -4.68 -2.32 -1.00
C LEU A 58 -5.31 -3.21 -2.06
N ARG A 59 -4.51 -3.74 -2.99
CA ARG A 59 -4.99 -4.61 -4.08
C ARG A 59 -3.98 -5.70 -4.40
N LYS A 60 -4.47 -6.80 -4.98
CA LYS A 60 -3.61 -7.78 -5.63
C LYS A 60 -2.81 -7.10 -6.75
N TRP A 61 -1.52 -7.42 -6.81
CA TRP A 61 -0.64 -7.07 -7.90
C TRP A 61 -0.16 -8.37 -8.57
N GLU A 62 -0.66 -8.65 -9.76
CA GLU A 62 -0.41 -9.91 -10.46
C GLU A 62 -0.77 -11.14 -9.57
N ASP A 63 -0.10 -12.28 -9.77
CA ASP A 63 -0.45 -13.53 -9.08
C ASP A 63 0.04 -13.61 -7.62
N LYS A 64 1.10 -12.86 -7.27
CA LYS A 64 1.83 -13.03 -6.01
C LYS A 64 2.22 -11.73 -5.31
N GLY A 65 1.86 -10.58 -5.85
CA GLY A 65 2.20 -9.29 -5.27
C GLY A 65 1.01 -8.61 -4.61
N LEU A 66 1.32 -7.58 -3.82
CA LEU A 66 0.35 -6.63 -3.31
C LEU A 66 0.81 -5.21 -3.60
N GLU A 67 -0.12 -4.35 -4.01
CA GLU A 67 0.13 -2.92 -4.15
C GLU A 67 -0.61 -2.16 -3.05
N LEU A 68 0.11 -1.32 -2.30
CA LEU A 68 -0.47 -0.25 -1.50
C LEU A 68 -0.36 1.07 -2.26
N SER A 69 -1.47 1.80 -2.34
CA SER A 69 -1.56 3.10 -2.99
C SER A 69 -2.21 4.12 -2.05
N TRP A 70 -1.47 5.17 -1.72
CA TRP A 70 -1.95 6.27 -0.88
C TRP A 70 -2.18 7.52 -1.72
N HIS A 71 -3.29 8.22 -1.47
CA HIS A 71 -3.52 9.54 -2.05
C HIS A 71 -2.77 10.59 -1.23
N GLN A 72 -1.89 11.38 -1.87
CA GLN A 72 -0.99 12.31 -1.18
C GLN A 72 -1.75 13.32 -0.29
N ASN A 73 -2.83 13.92 -0.79
CA ASN A 73 -3.65 14.87 -0.02
C ASN A 73 -4.35 14.26 1.20
N GLY A 74 -4.45 12.93 1.30
CA GLY A 74 -5.03 12.24 2.46
C GLY A 74 -4.00 11.91 3.54
N MET A 75 -2.72 12.22 3.30
CA MET A 75 -1.62 11.91 4.20
C MET A 75 -1.16 13.14 4.97
N ASN A 76 -0.67 12.88 6.19
CA ASN A 76 0.05 13.91 6.93
C ASN A 76 1.41 14.20 6.26
N PRO A 77 1.79 15.47 6.04
CA PRO A 77 3.08 15.82 5.43
C PRO A 77 4.31 15.25 6.16
N GLU A 78 4.27 15.15 7.49
CA GLU A 78 5.36 14.54 8.27
C GLU A 78 5.46 13.04 8.01
N THR A 79 4.32 12.35 7.82
CA THR A 79 4.29 10.94 7.42
C THR A 79 4.96 10.76 6.05
N ILE A 80 4.62 11.61 5.07
CA ILE A 80 5.25 11.57 3.73
C ILE A 80 6.76 11.77 3.88
N ARG A 81 7.17 12.86 4.54
CA ARG A 81 8.59 13.21 4.72
C ARG A 81 9.35 12.10 5.45
N ARG A 82 8.74 11.38 6.38
CA ARG A 82 9.43 10.36 7.17
C ARG A 82 9.57 9.03 6.46
N TYR A 83 8.53 8.57 5.77
CA TYR A 83 8.46 7.19 5.26
C TYR A 83 8.64 7.05 3.75
N PHE A 84 8.54 8.15 3.00
CA PHE A 84 8.58 8.12 1.53
C PHE A 84 9.68 9.01 0.94
N THR A 85 10.38 9.81 1.76
CA THR A 85 11.53 10.61 1.30
C THR A 85 12.64 9.71 0.77
N GLY A 86 13.19 10.08 -0.39
CA GLY A 86 14.23 9.32 -1.07
C GLY A 86 13.68 8.25 -2.02
N GLY A 87 12.37 8.26 -2.30
CA GLY A 87 11.76 7.39 -3.32
C GLY A 87 11.73 5.91 -2.94
N VAL A 88 11.89 5.59 -1.66
CA VAL A 88 11.88 4.22 -1.15
C VAL A 88 11.06 4.12 0.13
N PHE A 89 10.40 2.96 0.29
CA PHE A 89 9.67 2.58 1.47
C PHE A 89 10.41 1.41 2.14
N ARG A 90 10.81 1.58 3.39
CA ARG A 90 11.60 0.59 4.12
C ARG A 90 10.71 -0.21 5.04
N VAL A 91 10.88 -1.52 5.05
CA VAL A 91 10.26 -2.45 5.99
C VAL A 91 11.39 -3.14 6.74
N GLU A 92 11.45 -2.97 8.06
CA GLU A 92 12.54 -3.53 8.88
C GLU A 92 12.22 -4.94 9.40
N GLU A 93 10.94 -5.23 9.63
CA GLU A 93 10.47 -6.50 10.19
C GLU A 93 9.38 -7.12 9.31
N PRO A 94 9.28 -8.45 9.24
CA PRO A 94 8.23 -9.09 8.47
C PRO A 94 6.86 -8.71 9.05
N TYR A 95 5.93 -8.36 8.16
CA TYR A 95 4.56 -8.01 8.55
C TYR A 95 3.57 -8.97 7.89
N VAL A 96 2.90 -9.78 8.71
CA VAL A 96 1.84 -10.69 8.27
C VAL A 96 0.54 -9.89 8.15
N LEU A 97 -0.11 -9.95 6.99
CA LEU A 97 -1.41 -9.29 6.83
C LEU A 97 -2.47 -9.93 7.75
N PRO A 98 -3.35 -9.13 8.37
CA PRO A 98 -4.45 -9.66 9.18
C PRO A 98 -5.41 -10.54 8.37
N GLY A 99 -6.01 -11.53 9.03
CA GLY A 99 -7.00 -12.46 8.45
C GLY A 99 -8.12 -11.75 7.69
N GLU A 100 -8.71 -10.72 8.30
CA GLU A 100 -9.79 -9.94 7.67
C GLU A 100 -9.35 -9.27 6.35
N VAL A 101 -8.08 -8.83 6.26
CA VAL A 101 -7.55 -8.15 5.08
C VAL A 101 -7.31 -9.17 3.96
N VAL A 102 -6.75 -10.34 4.27
CA VAL A 102 -6.52 -11.38 3.27
C VAL A 102 -7.85 -11.97 2.77
N GLU A 103 -8.85 -12.10 3.63
CA GLU A 103 -10.22 -12.47 3.26
C GLU A 103 -10.85 -11.42 2.32
N ALA A 104 -10.74 -10.13 2.65
CA ALA A 104 -11.27 -9.06 1.81
C ALA A 104 -10.59 -8.98 0.43
N LEU A 105 -9.34 -9.44 0.35
CA LEU A 105 -8.60 -9.55 -0.91
C LEU A 105 -8.80 -10.90 -1.60
N ASP A 106 -9.51 -11.87 -1.02
CA ASP A 106 -9.61 -13.23 -1.55
C ASP A 106 -8.22 -13.89 -1.78
N ILE A 107 -7.32 -13.78 -0.79
CA ILE A 107 -6.01 -14.48 -0.77
C ILE A 107 -5.88 -15.31 0.52
N GLN A 108 -5.05 -16.35 0.49
CA GLN A 108 -4.88 -17.23 1.66
C GLN A 108 -4.11 -16.54 2.78
N THR A 109 -2.86 -16.14 2.50
CA THR A 109 -1.98 -15.43 3.43
C THR A 109 -1.03 -14.55 2.63
N PHE A 110 -0.54 -13.49 3.26
CA PHE A 110 0.51 -12.68 2.68
C PHE A 110 1.40 -12.11 3.79
N THR A 111 2.72 -12.20 3.60
CA THR A 111 3.70 -11.61 4.49
C THR A 111 4.55 -10.62 3.71
N ILE A 112 4.48 -9.35 4.10
CA ILE A 112 5.38 -8.32 3.60
C ILE A 112 6.74 -8.56 4.25
N GLN A 113 7.76 -8.85 3.44
CA GLN A 113 9.09 -9.17 3.93
C GLN A 113 9.86 -7.90 4.32
N PRO A 114 10.91 -8.02 5.15
CA PRO A 114 11.88 -6.95 5.33
C PRO A 114 12.54 -6.60 3.99
N GLY A 115 12.73 -5.31 3.73
CA GLY A 115 13.30 -4.86 2.47
C GLY A 115 13.20 -3.35 2.24
N ILE A 116 13.79 -2.93 1.13
CA ILE A 116 13.68 -1.57 0.60
C ILE A 116 12.88 -1.67 -0.69
N TYR A 117 11.68 -1.09 -0.67
CA TYR A 117 10.74 -1.14 -1.77
C TYR A 117 10.74 0.20 -2.51
N PRO A 118 10.83 0.23 -3.85
CA PRO A 118 10.68 1.46 -4.60
C PRO A 118 9.30 2.10 -4.36
N VAL A 119 9.29 3.41 -4.19
CA VAL A 119 8.05 4.19 -4.19
C VAL A 119 7.83 4.72 -5.60
N LEU A 120 6.74 4.28 -6.22
CA LEU A 120 6.28 4.85 -7.48
C LEU A 120 5.42 6.07 -7.15
N GLU A 121 6.00 7.25 -7.37
CA GLU A 121 5.34 8.52 -7.17
C GLU A 121 4.68 9.01 -8.46
N THR A 122 3.45 9.48 -8.33
CA THR A 122 2.68 10.18 -9.37
C THR A 122 2.17 11.50 -8.78
N GLU A 123 1.59 12.38 -9.60
CA GLU A 123 1.07 13.68 -9.14
C GLU A 123 0.14 13.59 -7.91
N GLN A 124 -0.63 12.50 -7.78
CA GLN A 124 -1.63 12.38 -6.71
C GLN A 124 -1.39 11.20 -5.78
N HIS A 125 -0.55 10.24 -6.15
CA HIS A 125 -0.40 8.99 -5.41
C HIS A 125 1.04 8.59 -5.18
N LEU A 126 1.28 7.99 -4.01
CA LEU A 126 2.47 7.20 -3.70
C LEU A 126 2.06 5.74 -3.73
N LYS A 127 2.83 4.90 -4.41
CA LYS A 127 2.56 3.46 -4.51
C LYS A 127 3.78 2.63 -4.14
N VAL A 128 3.54 1.51 -3.49
CA VAL A 128 4.56 0.51 -3.15
C VAL A 128 4.03 -0.86 -3.52
N ILE A 129 4.85 -1.64 -4.23
CA ILE A 129 4.54 -3.01 -4.63
C ILE A 129 5.42 -3.95 -3.80
N PHE A 130 4.79 -4.92 -3.16
CA PHE A 130 5.44 -5.98 -2.39
C PHE A 130 5.32 -7.30 -3.16
N THR A 131 6.45 -7.97 -3.39
CA THR A 131 6.56 -9.24 -4.13
C THR A 131 7.39 -10.26 -3.35
#